data_AF-A0A376VZ97-F1
#
_entry.id   AF-A0A376VZ97-F1
#
_cell.length_a   1.000
_cell.length_b   1.000
_cell.length_c   1.000
_cell.angle_alpha   90.00
_cell.angle_beta   90.00
_cell.angle_gamma   90.00
#
_symmetry.space_group_name_H-M   'P 1'
#
loop_
_entity.id
_entity.type
_entity.pdbx_description
1 polymer ?
#
loop_
_entity_poly.entity_id
_entity_poly.type
_entity_poly.pdbx_seq_one_letter_code
_entity_poly.pdbx_strand_id
1 'polypeptide(L)'
;MFGKLSLDAVPFHEPIVMVTIAGIILGGLALVGLITYFGKWTYLWKEWLTSVDHKRLGIMYIIVAIVMLLRGFADAIMMRSQQALASAGEAGFLPPHHYDQIFTAHGVIMIFFVAMPFVIGLMNLVVPLQIGARDVAFPVPQQLKLLVLPLLV
;
A
#
# COMPACT_ATOMS: atom_id res chain seq x y z
N MET A 1 3.27 -27.72 1.34
CA MET A 1 2.51 -28.96 1.59
C MET A 1 1.14 -28.88 0.87
N PHE A 2 0.97 -28.77 -0.45
CA PHE A 2 1.75 -28.96 -1.69
C PHE A 2 1.90 -27.63 -2.48
N GLY A 3 2.60 -27.64 -3.64
CA GLY A 3 2.86 -26.46 -4.50
C GLY A 3 4.35 -26.12 -4.64
N LYS A 4 4.71 -25.05 -5.38
CA LYS A 4 6.11 -24.57 -5.54
C LYS A 4 6.68 -23.87 -4.28
N LEU A 5 5.93 -23.84 -3.19
CA LEU A 5 6.26 -23.09 -1.97
C LEU A 5 7.23 -23.91 -1.11
N SER A 6 8.50 -23.48 -1.08
CA SER A 6 9.57 -24.03 -0.23
C SER A 6 10.00 -22.99 0.81
N LEU A 7 10.68 -23.44 1.87
CA LEU A 7 11.37 -22.52 2.80
C LEU A 7 12.43 -21.67 2.08
N ASP A 8 12.96 -22.15 0.96
CA ASP A 8 13.89 -21.40 0.10
C ASP A 8 13.22 -20.24 -0.65
N ALA A 9 11.88 -20.16 -0.65
CA ALA A 9 11.16 -19.04 -1.28
C ALA A 9 11.25 -17.75 -0.44
N VAL A 10 11.64 -17.85 0.83
CA VAL A 10 11.90 -16.69 1.67
C VAL A 10 13.37 -16.30 1.53
N PRO A 11 13.68 -15.05 1.16
CA PRO A 11 15.06 -14.60 0.93
C PRO A 11 15.79 -14.34 2.27
N PHE A 12 16.04 -15.40 3.05
CA PHE A 12 16.70 -15.30 4.35
C PHE A 12 18.13 -14.75 4.29
N HIS A 13 18.77 -14.84 3.12
CA HIS A 13 20.12 -14.38 2.88
C HIS A 13 20.19 -12.89 2.50
N GLU A 14 19.05 -12.23 2.25
CA GLU A 14 19.00 -10.82 1.85
C GLU A 14 18.74 -9.91 3.07
N PRO A 15 19.75 -9.19 3.58
CA PRO A 15 19.62 -8.44 4.83
C PRO A 15 18.57 -7.31 4.73
N ILE A 16 18.51 -6.63 3.58
CA ILE A 16 17.60 -5.51 3.34
C ILE A 16 16.14 -5.99 3.39
N VAL A 17 15.85 -7.12 2.73
CA VAL A 17 14.50 -7.67 2.67
C VAL A 17 14.07 -8.18 4.04
N MET A 18 14.95 -8.90 4.74
CA MET A 18 14.64 -9.44 6.07
C MET A 18 14.36 -8.36 7.11
N VAL A 19 15.16 -7.28 7.14
CA VAL A 19 14.93 -6.14 8.04
C VAL A 19 13.61 -5.46 7.72
N THR A 20 13.29 -5.28 6.43
CA THR A 20 12.02 -4.68 5.99
C THR A 20 10.83 -5.53 6.43
N ILE A 21 10.88 -6.86 6.21
CA ILE A 21 9.81 -7.79 6.63
C ILE A 21 9.64 -7.76 8.15
N ALA A 22 10.74 -7.84 8.91
CA ALA A 22 10.68 -7.77 10.37
C ALA A 22 10.05 -6.44 10.85
N GLY A 23 10.46 -5.31 10.26
CA GLY A 23 9.90 -4.00 10.56
C GLY A 23 8.40 -3.90 10.26
N ILE A 24 7.96 -4.44 9.11
CA ILE A 24 6.53 -4.48 8.74
C ILE A 24 5.73 -5.34 9.74
N ILE A 25 6.24 -6.51 10.11
CA ILE A 25 5.58 -7.39 11.08
C ILE A 25 5.46 -6.71 12.44
N LEU A 26 6.55 -6.09 12.92
CA LEU A 26 6.54 -5.35 14.19
C LEU A 26 5.58 -4.16 14.16
N GLY A 27 5.57 -3.40 13.06
CA GLY A 27 4.63 -2.30 12.87
C GLY A 27 3.17 -2.76 12.84
N GLY A 28 2.89 -3.88 12.16
CA GLY A 28 1.57 -4.49 12.11
C GLY A 28 1.11 -4.97 13.49
N LEU A 29 1.99 -5.66 14.24
CA LEU A 29 1.71 -6.10 15.61
C LEU A 29 1.48 -4.93 16.55
N ALA A 30 2.27 -3.85 16.43
CA ALA A 30 2.08 -2.64 17.21
C ALA A 30 0.70 -1.99 16.91
N LEU A 31 0.31 -1.90 15.63
CA LEU A 31 -0.99 -1.35 15.24
C LEU A 31 -2.15 -2.20 15.76
N VAL A 32 -2.08 -3.52 15.61
CA VAL A 32 -3.08 -4.47 16.15
C VAL A 32 -3.16 -4.37 17.68
N GLY A 33 -2.00 -4.29 18.35
CA GLY A 33 -1.90 -4.09 19.79
C GLY A 33 -2.57 -2.79 20.25
N LEU A 34 -2.31 -1.68 19.55
CA LEU A 34 -2.92 -0.37 19.85
C LEU A 34 -4.44 -0.39 19.65
N ILE A 35 -4.94 -0.97 18.56
CA ILE A 35 -6.38 -1.07 18.30
C ILE A 35 -7.07 -1.89 19.39
N THR A 36 -6.43 -2.99 19.82
CA THR A 36 -6.93 -3.86 20.88
C THR A 36 -6.91 -3.18 22.23
N TYR A 37 -5.81 -2.50 22.57
CA TYR A 37 -5.66 -1.73 23.81
C TYR A 37 -6.73 -0.64 23.95
N PHE A 38 -7.01 0.10 22.86
CA PHE A 38 -8.03 1.14 22.86
C PHE A 38 -9.46 0.63 22.60
N GLY A 39 -9.66 -0.68 22.41
CA GLY A 39 -10.98 -1.28 22.18
C GLY A 39 -11.68 -0.77 20.92
N LYS A 40 -10.95 -0.33 19.89
CA LYS A 40 -11.52 0.34 18.70
C LYS A 40 -12.02 -0.60 17.60
N TRP A 41 -11.95 -1.91 17.81
CA TRP A 41 -12.40 -2.92 16.84
C TRP A 41 -13.84 -2.72 16.36
N THR A 42 -14.79 -2.56 17.27
CA THR A 42 -16.21 -2.38 16.92
C THR A 42 -16.45 -1.07 16.15
N TYR A 43 -15.72 -0.01 16.52
CA TYR A 43 -15.79 1.29 15.85
C TYR A 43 -15.25 1.19 14.42
N LEU A 44 -14.05 0.62 14.22
CA LEU A 44 -13.46 0.43 12.90
C LEU A 44 -14.36 -0.40 12.00
N TRP A 45 -14.93 -1.47 12.53
CA TRP A 45 -15.84 -2.32 11.77
C TRP A 45 -17.08 -1.56 11.31
N LYS A 46 -17.86 -1.00 12.25
CA LYS A 46 -19.17 -0.40 11.96
C LYS A 46 -19.06 0.93 11.20
N GLU A 47 -18.06 1.75 11.53
CA GLU A 47 -17.98 3.11 11.03
C GLU A 47 -17.08 3.25 9.79
N TRP A 48 -16.09 2.38 9.60
CA TRP A 48 -15.11 2.55 8.52
C TRP A 48 -15.17 1.42 7.51
N LEU A 49 -14.86 0.19 7.93
CA LEU A 49 -14.74 -0.96 7.03
C LEU A 49 -16.07 -1.31 6.35
N THR A 50 -17.20 -1.20 7.07
CA THR A 50 -18.53 -1.44 6.52
C THR A 50 -19.24 -0.19 6.01
N SER A 51 -18.54 0.95 5.92
CA SER A 51 -19.17 2.21 5.52
C SER A 51 -19.44 2.29 4.03
N VAL A 52 -20.63 2.77 3.69
CA VAL A 52 -21.03 3.10 2.31
C VAL A 52 -20.92 4.58 1.98
N ASP A 53 -20.69 5.45 2.99
CA ASP A 53 -20.54 6.89 2.80
C ASP A 53 -19.33 7.23 1.90
N HIS A 54 -19.59 7.90 0.78
CA HIS A 54 -18.60 8.33 -0.19
C HIS A 54 -17.46 9.16 0.41
N LYS A 55 -17.70 9.91 1.49
CA LYS A 55 -16.66 10.72 2.17
C LYS A 55 -15.68 9.83 2.92
N ARG A 56 -16.20 8.90 3.72
CA ARG A 56 -15.39 7.92 4.48
C ARG A 56 -14.61 7.02 3.53
N LEU A 57 -15.28 6.60 2.45
CA LEU A 57 -14.64 5.80 1.42
C LEU A 57 -13.51 6.57 0.72
N GLY A 58 -13.75 7.84 0.35
CA GLY A 58 -12.73 8.72 -0.23
C GLY A 58 -11.51 8.89 0.68
N ILE A 59 -11.73 9.09 1.99
CA ILE A 59 -10.66 9.18 2.99
C ILE A 59 -9.85 7.88 3.04
N MET A 60 -10.50 6.71 3.08
CA MET A 60 -9.78 5.43 3.13
C MET A 60 -8.96 5.18 1.85
N TYR A 61 -9.47 5.52 0.67
CA TYR A 61 -8.70 5.46 -0.59
C TYR A 61 -7.44 6.34 -0.53
N ILE A 62 -7.55 7.55 0.00
CA ILE A 62 -6.41 8.47 0.16
C ILE A 62 -5.41 7.93 1.19
N ILE A 63 -5.88 7.36 2.31
CA ILE A 63 -5.00 6.73 3.32
C ILE A 63 -4.19 5.60 2.70
N VAL A 64 -4.83 4.71 1.93
CA VAL A 64 -4.12 3.63 1.22
C VAL A 64 -3.07 4.21 0.27
N ALA A 65 -3.43 5.24 -0.52
CA ALA A 65 -2.50 5.89 -1.43
C ALA A 65 -1.28 6.50 -0.71
N ILE A 66 -1.49 7.15 0.44
CA ILE A 66 -0.40 7.75 1.23
C ILE A 66 0.51 6.69 1.83
N VAL A 67 -0.04 5.60 2.37
CA VAL A 67 0.76 4.49 2.91
C VAL A 67 1.59 3.84 1.79
N MET A 68 0.99 3.63 0.62
CA MET A 68 1.68 3.05 -0.55
C MET A 68 2.67 4.03 -1.19
N LEU A 69 2.45 5.34 -1.06
CA LEU A 69 3.41 6.36 -1.47
C LEU A 69 4.71 6.23 -0.68
N LEU A 70 4.67 5.94 0.62
CA LEU A 70 5.89 5.72 1.42
C LEU A 70 6.70 4.54 0.89
N ARG A 71 6.02 3.44 0.52
CA ARG A 71 6.65 2.26 -0.09
C ARG A 71 7.27 2.59 -1.45
N GLY A 72 6.49 3.19 -2.36
CA GLY A 72 6.99 3.60 -3.68
C GLY A 72 8.13 4.61 -3.59
N PHE A 73 8.08 5.53 -2.64
CA PHE A 73 9.14 6.51 -2.43
C PHE A 73 10.43 5.88 -1.88
N ALA A 74 10.33 4.91 -0.97
CA ALA A 74 11.50 4.15 -0.51
C ALA A 74 12.20 3.44 -1.68
N ASP A 75 11.44 2.82 -2.59
CA ASP A 75 11.99 2.20 -3.80
C ASP A 75 12.69 3.21 -4.71
N ALA A 76 12.10 4.40 -4.88
CA ALA A 76 12.69 5.47 -5.68
C ALA A 76 14.04 5.93 -5.10
N ILE A 77 14.13 6.10 -3.78
CA ILE A 77 15.39 6.46 -3.11
C ILE A 77 16.44 5.36 -3.32
N MET A 78 16.06 4.08 -3.18
CA MET A 78 16.97 2.96 -3.40
C MET A 78 17.52 2.95 -4.84
N MET A 79 16.65 3.11 -5.84
CA MET A 79 17.07 3.17 -7.25
C MET A 79 17.99 4.36 -7.53
N ARG A 80 17.66 5.55 -7.01
CA ARG A 80 18.50 6.75 -7.21
C ARG A 80 19.84 6.63 -6.51
N SER A 81 19.88 6.04 -5.32
CA SER A 81 21.12 5.80 -4.57
C SER A 81 22.02 4.80 -5.31
N GLN A 82 21.45 3.72 -5.86
CA GLN A 82 22.20 2.77 -6.67
C GLN A 82 22.76 3.42 -7.95
N GLN A 83 21.98 4.23 -8.66
CA GLN A 83 22.45 4.95 -9.85
C GLN A 83 23.60 5.92 -9.51
N ALA A 84 23.50 6.63 -8.38
CA ALA A 84 24.56 7.53 -7.94
C ALA A 84 25.88 6.79 -7.66
N LEU A 85 25.83 5.66 -6.96
CA LEU A 85 27.01 4.83 -6.70
C LEU A 85 27.59 4.23 -7.98
N ALA A 86 26.75 3.68 -8.85
CA ALA A 86 27.19 3.13 -10.13
C ALA A 86 27.88 4.18 -11.02
N SER A 87 27.37 5.42 -11.01
CA SER A 87 27.98 6.54 -11.75
C SER A 87 29.35 6.96 -11.19
N ALA A 88 29.63 6.67 -9.92
CA ALA A 88 30.92 6.89 -9.27
C ALA A 88 31.92 5.74 -9.49
N GLY A 89 31.54 4.68 -10.21
CA GLY A 89 32.37 3.50 -10.46
C GLY A 89 32.31 2.44 -9.35
N GLU A 90 31.43 2.60 -8.36
CA GLU A 90 31.23 1.64 -7.28
C GLU A 90 30.28 0.51 -7.69
N ALA A 91 30.46 -0.68 -7.11
CA ALA A 91 29.58 -1.82 -7.36
C ALA A 91 28.13 -1.62 -6.84
N GLY A 92 27.95 -0.71 -5.87
CA GLY A 92 26.66 -0.42 -5.24
C GLY A 92 26.18 -1.52 -4.29
N PHE A 93 24.90 -1.48 -3.93
CA PHE A 93 24.27 -2.40 -2.97
C PHE A 93 23.08 -3.18 -3.56
N LEU A 94 22.66 -2.87 -4.80
CA LEU A 94 21.60 -3.60 -5.50
C LEU A 94 22.17 -4.34 -6.73
N PRO A 95 22.25 -5.68 -6.68
CA PRO A 95 22.47 -6.51 -7.86
C PRO A 95 21.39 -6.28 -8.93
N PRO A 96 21.66 -6.54 -10.22
CA PRO A 96 20.72 -6.29 -11.30
C PRO A 96 19.34 -6.94 -11.09
N HIS A 97 19.31 -8.17 -10.59
CA HIS A 97 18.05 -8.89 -10.36
C HIS A 97 17.15 -8.19 -9.31
N HIS A 98 17.72 -7.60 -8.26
CA HIS A 98 16.97 -6.86 -7.24
C HIS A 98 16.56 -5.49 -7.75
N TYR A 99 17.44 -4.83 -8.49
CA TYR A 99 17.15 -3.53 -9.08
C TYR A 99 15.94 -3.61 -10.04
N ASP A 100 15.90 -4.63 -10.90
CA ASP A 100 14.80 -4.81 -11.86
C ASP A 100 13.47 -5.13 -11.15
N GLN A 101 13.52 -5.91 -10.06
CA GLN A 101 12.35 -6.18 -9.22
C GLN A 101 11.83 -4.91 -8.53
N ILE A 102 12.72 -4.11 -7.95
CA ILE A 102 12.37 -2.84 -7.29
C ILE A 102 11.80 -1.86 -8.30
N PHE A 103 12.40 -1.70 -9.48
CA PHE A 103 11.89 -0.81 -10.53
C PHE A 103 10.50 -1.22 -11.01
N THR A 104 10.31 -2.51 -11.31
CA THR A 104 9.02 -3.04 -11.75
C THR A 104 7.96 -2.84 -10.68
N ALA A 105 8.28 -3.18 -9.43
CA ALA A 105 7.35 -3.04 -8.33
C ALA A 105 7.03 -1.56 -8.04
N HIS A 106 8.03 -0.67 -8.07
CA HIS A 106 7.83 0.77 -7.91
C HIS A 106 6.80 1.30 -8.93
N GLY A 107 6.95 0.96 -10.21
CA GLY A 107 6.02 1.38 -11.26
C GLY A 107 4.60 0.90 -11.02
N VAL A 108 4.43 -0.38 -10.66
CA VAL A 108 3.11 -0.97 -10.34
C VAL A 108 2.48 -0.26 -9.14
N ILE A 109 3.22 -0.03 -8.07
CA ILE A 109 2.73 0.65 -6.86
C ILE A 109 2.28 2.07 -7.19
N MET A 110 3.14 2.84 -7.87
CA MET A 110 2.88 4.26 -8.12
C MET A 110 1.65 4.47 -9.01
N ILE A 111 1.42 3.61 -9.99
CA ILE A 111 0.24 3.74 -10.86
C ILE A 111 -1.01 3.17 -10.18
N PHE A 112 -0.97 1.91 -9.76
CA PHE A 112 -2.18 1.18 -9.33
C PHE A 112 -2.58 1.45 -7.88
N PHE A 113 -1.63 1.79 -7.01
CA PHE A 113 -1.87 1.94 -5.58
C PHE A 113 -1.71 3.36 -5.05
N VAL A 114 -1.01 4.22 -5.78
CA VAL A 114 -0.89 5.64 -5.44
C VAL A 114 -1.79 6.47 -6.34
N ALA A 115 -1.48 6.56 -7.64
CA ALA A 115 -2.18 7.47 -8.54
C ALA A 115 -3.68 7.15 -8.66
N MET A 116 -4.04 5.91 -8.98
CA MET A 116 -5.46 5.54 -9.14
C MET A 116 -6.27 5.70 -7.84
N PRO A 117 -5.85 5.16 -6.68
CA PRO A 117 -6.60 5.30 -5.44
C PRO A 117 -6.66 6.74 -4.96
N PHE A 118 -5.61 7.53 -5.16
CA PHE A 118 -5.61 8.95 -4.78
C PHE A 118 -6.64 9.74 -5.59
N VAL A 119 -6.64 9.57 -6.92
CA VAL A 119 -7.61 10.24 -7.80
C VAL A 119 -9.04 9.77 -7.51
N ILE A 120 -9.26 8.45 -7.41
CA ILE A 120 -10.58 7.88 -7.08
C ILE A 120 -11.04 8.36 -5.70
N GLY A 121 -10.14 8.44 -4.72
CA GLY A 121 -10.44 8.94 -3.38
C GLY A 121 -10.88 10.40 -3.38
N LEU A 122 -10.15 11.26 -4.10
CA LEU A 122 -10.53 12.66 -4.28
C LEU A 122 -11.87 12.80 -5.03
N MET A 123 -12.09 12.01 -6.07
CA MET A 123 -13.36 12.01 -6.80
C MET A 123 -14.53 11.60 -5.89
N ASN A 124 -14.38 10.55 -5.08
CA ASN A 124 -15.41 10.14 -4.12
C ASN A 124 -15.69 11.24 -3.09
N LEU A 125 -14.69 12.01 -2.66
CA LEU A 125 -14.88 13.07 -1.68
C LEU A 125 -15.57 14.30 -2.29
N VAL A 126 -15.10 14.74 -3.46
CA VAL A 126 -15.42 16.07 -4.01
C VAL A 126 -16.58 16.03 -5.02
N VAL A 127 -16.65 15.02 -5.90
CA VAL A 127 -17.60 15.02 -7.03
C VAL A 127 -19.07 15.03 -6.58
N PRO A 128 -19.51 14.19 -5.61
CA PRO A 128 -20.90 14.24 -5.15
C PRO A 128 -21.29 15.60 -4.56
N LEU A 129 -20.34 16.25 -3.88
CA LEU A 129 -20.54 17.59 -3.30
C LEU A 129 -20.63 18.67 -4.38
N GLN A 130 -19.85 18.56 -5.46
CA GLN A 130 -19.90 19.50 -6.59
C GLN A 130 -21.22 19.46 -7.35
N ILE A 131 -21.83 18.27 -7.49
CA ILE A 131 -23.11 18.09 -8.20
C ILE A 131 -24.33 18.25 -7.28
N GLY A 132 -24.13 18.55 -6.00
CA GLY A 132 -25.20 18.68 -4.99
C GLY A 132 -25.93 17.36 -4.69
N ALA A 133 -25.33 16.22 -5.02
CA ALA A 133 -25.89 14.91 -4.73
C ALA A 133 -25.63 14.51 -3.27
N ARG A 134 -26.55 13.71 -2.71
CA ARG A 134 -26.41 13.21 -1.34
C ARG A 134 -25.38 12.09 -1.22
N ASP A 135 -25.24 11.26 -2.26
CA ASP A 135 -24.32 10.13 -2.31
C ASP A 135 -24.08 9.68 -3.77
N VAL A 136 -23.19 8.71 -3.97
CA VAL A 136 -22.92 8.07 -5.27
C VAL A 136 -24.04 7.10 -5.67
N ALA A 137 -24.19 6.86 -6.98
CA ALA A 137 -25.27 6.02 -7.52
C ALA A 137 -25.26 4.56 -7.03
N PHE A 138 -24.08 4.01 -6.72
CA PHE A 138 -23.90 2.62 -6.28
C PHE A 138 -22.96 2.51 -5.06
N PRO A 139 -23.45 2.74 -3.83
CA PRO A 139 -22.60 2.78 -2.63
C PRO A 139 -21.96 1.42 -2.27
N VAL A 140 -22.72 0.33 -2.32
CA VAL A 140 -22.23 -1.02 -1.93
C VAL A 140 -21.14 -1.57 -2.88
N PRO A 141 -21.31 -1.55 -4.22
CA PRO A 141 -20.23 -1.97 -5.12
C PRO A 141 -18.96 -1.13 -4.98
N GLN A 142 -19.10 0.16 -4.67
CA GLN A 142 -17.96 1.04 -4.49
C GLN A 142 -17.17 0.71 -3.21
N GLN A 143 -17.87 0.39 -2.12
CA GLN A 143 -17.27 -0.12 -0.91
C GLN A 143 -16.52 -1.45 -1.16
N LEU A 144 -17.12 -2.38 -1.91
CA LEU A 144 -16.49 -3.66 -2.23
C LEU A 144 -15.17 -3.47 -2.97
N LYS A 145 -15.10 -2.54 -3.93
CA LYS A 145 -13.86 -2.23 -4.66
C LYS A 145 -12.73 -1.80 -3.73
N LEU A 146 -13.03 -1.02 -2.68
CA LEU A 146 -12.02 -0.61 -1.70
C LEU A 146 -11.52 -1.80 -0.88
N LEU A 147 -12.40 -2.71 -0.47
CA LEU A 147 -12.02 -3.90 0.30
C LEU A 147 -11.18 -4.88 -0.53
N VAL A 148 -11.42 -4.93 -1.84
CA VAL A 148 -10.69 -5.80 -2.77
C VAL A 148 -9.37 -5.17 -3.23
N LEU A 149 -9.23 -3.83 -3.22
CA LEU A 149 -8.02 -3.14 -3.68
C LEU A 149 -6.72 -3.69 -3.07
N PRO A 150 -6.61 -3.94 -1.75
CA PRO A 150 -5.40 -4.51 -1.15
C PRO A 150 -5.09 -5.95 -1.58
N LEU A 151 -6.06 -6.66 -2.16
CA LEU A 151 -5.94 -8.06 -2.57
C LEU A 151 -5.52 -8.22 -4.04
N LEU A 152 -5.46 -7.13 -4.81
CA LEU A 152 -5.27 -7.19 -6.26
C LEU A 152 -3.82 -7.35 -6.72
N VAL A 153 -2.85 -7.43 -5.80
CA VAL A 153 -1.41 -7.67 -6.07
C VAL A 153 -0.81 -8.48 -4.92
#